data_AF-A0A9D6XXN5-F1
#
_entry.id   AF-A0A9D6XXN5-F1
#
_cell.length_a   1.000
_cell.length_b   1.000
_cell.length_c   1.000
_cell.angle_alpha   90.00
_cell.angle_beta   90.00
_cell.angle_gamma   90.00
#
_symmetry.space_group_name_H-M   'P 1'
#
loop_
_entity.id
_entity.type
_entity.pdbx_description
1 polymer ?
#
loop_
_entity_poly.entity_id
_entity_poly.type
_entity_poly.pdbx_seq_one_letter_code
_entity_poly.pdbx_strand_id
1 'polypeptide(L)'
;IAVTTTKRSQAMPELPTFLESGLAGYEVNAWYGLLVTGRTPRVIVSRLNQELQQVLADAATRKRFAQLGMDPLPGTAADFAALIRSEIAKWAKVVRAAGIQPE
;
A
#
# COMPACT_ATOMS: atom_id res chain seq x y z
N ILE A 1 7.62 17.06 -12.67
CA ILE A 1 7.25 15.63 -12.62
C ILE A 1 7.79 15.10 -11.30
N ALA A 2 6.96 14.40 -10.52
CA ALA A 2 7.31 13.90 -9.18
C ALA A 2 6.54 12.60 -8.90
N VAL A 3 7.05 11.76 -7.99
CA VAL A 3 6.34 10.56 -7.52
C VAL A 3 5.36 10.90 -6.39
N THR A 4 4.24 10.18 -6.33
CA THR A 4 3.13 10.43 -5.40
C THR A 4 3.28 9.76 -4.04
N THR A 5 4.32 8.94 -3.88
CA THR A 5 4.71 8.28 -2.62
C THR A 5 5.41 9.26 -1.67
N THR A 6 5.40 8.96 -0.37
CA THR A 6 6.10 9.79 0.64
C THR A 6 7.62 9.70 0.55
N LYS A 7 8.14 8.65 -0.08
CA LYS A 7 9.56 8.41 -0.35
C LYS A 7 9.78 8.19 -1.83
N ARG A 8 10.99 8.47 -2.32
CA ARG A 8 11.36 8.20 -3.71
C ARG A 8 11.21 6.72 -4.02
N SER A 9 10.70 6.41 -5.21
CA SER A 9 10.59 5.02 -5.69
C SER A 9 11.97 4.49 -6.04
N GLN A 10 12.26 3.23 -5.71
CA GLN A 10 13.49 2.58 -6.18
C GLN A 10 13.52 2.40 -7.70
N ALA A 11 12.36 2.36 -8.35
CA ALA A 11 12.25 2.25 -9.80
C ALA A 11 12.56 3.58 -10.52
N MET A 12 12.46 4.73 -9.82
CA MET A 12 12.70 6.08 -10.35
C MET A 12 13.37 6.97 -9.29
N PRO A 13 14.60 6.65 -8.84
CA PRO A 13 15.26 7.32 -7.72
C PRO A 13 15.64 8.78 -8.00
N GLU A 14 15.75 9.16 -9.27
CA GLU A 14 16.04 10.51 -9.73
C GLU A 14 14.85 11.47 -9.60
N LEU A 15 13.62 10.95 -9.58
CA LEU A 15 12.42 11.77 -9.46
C LEU A 15 12.16 12.14 -8.00
N PRO A 16 11.91 13.43 -7.70
CA PRO A 16 11.54 13.84 -6.35
C PRO A 16 10.13 13.37 -6.00
N THR A 17 9.80 13.36 -4.72
CA THR A 17 8.40 13.22 -4.29
C THR A 17 7.66 14.55 -4.40
N PHE A 18 6.33 14.53 -4.38
CA PHE A 18 5.55 15.78 -4.25
C PHE A 18 5.80 16.49 -2.91
N LEU A 19 6.11 15.75 -1.85
CA LEU A 19 6.51 16.33 -0.56
C LEU A 19 7.83 17.12 -0.69
N GLU A 20 8.83 16.54 -1.34
CA GLU A 20 10.12 17.20 -1.64
C GLU A 20 9.94 18.40 -2.59
N SER A 21 8.89 18.39 -3.40
CA SER A 21 8.54 19.47 -4.33
C SER A 21 7.68 20.58 -3.70
N GLY A 22 7.45 20.53 -2.38
CA GLY A 22 6.77 21.59 -1.62
C GLY A 22 5.26 21.40 -1.42
N LEU A 23 4.66 20.31 -1.89
CA LEU A 23 3.26 19.98 -1.60
C LEU A 23 3.15 19.21 -0.29
N ALA A 24 3.07 19.94 0.83
CA ALA A 24 2.96 19.35 2.16
C ALA A 24 1.72 18.44 2.29
N GLY A 25 1.91 17.26 2.91
CA GLY A 25 0.84 16.30 3.16
C GLY A 25 0.32 15.57 1.93
N TYR A 26 0.92 15.78 0.75
CA TYR A 26 0.53 15.05 -0.46
C TYR A 26 1.06 13.62 -0.43
N GLU A 27 0.15 12.65 -0.45
CA GLU A 27 0.45 11.25 -0.64
C GLU A 27 -0.73 10.53 -1.31
N VAL A 28 -0.46 9.91 -2.46
CA VAL A 28 -1.36 8.97 -3.11
C VAL A 28 -0.55 7.76 -3.52
N ASN A 29 -0.73 6.64 -2.82
CA ASN A 29 -0.05 5.40 -3.14
C ASN A 29 -1.08 4.30 -3.39
N ALA A 30 -0.91 3.57 -4.49
CA ALA A 30 -1.68 2.38 -4.78
C ALA A 30 -1.06 1.19 -4.03
N TRP A 31 -1.89 0.46 -3.30
CA TRP A 31 -1.46 -0.74 -2.58
C TRP A 31 -2.36 -1.91 -2.92
N TYR A 32 -1.81 -3.10 -2.75
CA TYR A 32 -2.50 -4.36 -2.95
C TYR A 32 -2.36 -5.19 -1.68
N GLY A 33 -3.34 -6.06 -1.42
CA GLY A 33 -3.22 -7.01 -0.34
C GLY A 33 -4.28 -8.09 -0.40
N LEU A 34 -4.15 -9.04 0.51
CA LEU A 34 -5.01 -10.21 0.61
C LEU A 34 -6.02 -10.02 1.74
N LEU A 35 -7.29 -10.29 1.45
CA LEU A 35 -8.38 -10.26 2.41
C LEU A 35 -8.99 -11.65 2.54
N VAL A 36 -9.53 -11.93 3.73
CA VAL A 36 -10.31 -13.12 4.03
C VAL A 36 -11.67 -12.71 4.59
N THR A 37 -12.62 -13.63 4.65
CA THR A 37 -13.92 -13.36 5.26
C THR A 37 -13.78 -13.10 6.77
N GLY A 38 -14.61 -12.20 7.32
CA GLY A 38 -14.46 -11.74 8.71
C GLY A 38 -14.60 -12.83 9.80
N ARG A 39 -15.15 -14.00 9.46
CA ARG A 39 -15.28 -15.14 10.39
C ARG A 39 -14.12 -16.14 10.29
N THR A 40 -13.10 -15.86 9.49
CA THR A 40 -11.93 -16.74 9.34
C THR A 40 -11.21 -16.86 10.70
N PRO A 41 -10.95 -18.08 11.20
CA PRO A 41 -10.26 -18.27 12.48
C PRO A 41 -8.88 -17.60 12.49
N ARG A 42 -8.50 -17.00 13.64
CA ARG A 42 -7.23 -16.28 13.78
C ARG A 42 -6.01 -17.13 13.41
N VAL A 43 -6.01 -18.42 13.74
CA VAL A 43 -4.92 -19.34 13.41
C VAL A 43 -4.68 -19.46 11.89
N ILE A 44 -5.76 -19.42 11.10
CA ILE A 44 -5.66 -19.46 9.63
C ILE A 44 -5.12 -18.14 9.10
N VAL A 45 -5.58 -17.01 9.64
CA VAL A 45 -5.07 -15.68 9.29
C VAL A 45 -3.57 -15.57 9.59
N SER A 46 -3.15 -16.03 10.77
CA SER A 46 -1.74 -16.03 11.17
C SER A 46 -0.89 -16.88 10.23
N ARG A 47 -1.36 -18.09 9.88
CA ARG A 47 -0.66 -18.95 8.92
C ARG A 47 -0.55 -18.29 7.55
N LEU A 48 -1.64 -17.76 7.00
CA LEU A 48 -1.62 -17.07 5.70
C LEU A 48 -0.67 -15.87 5.70
N ASN A 49 -0.65 -15.08 6.77
CA ASN A 49 0.28 -13.95 6.88
C ASN A 49 1.74 -14.43 6.93
N GLN A 50 2.03 -15.52 7.64
CA GLN A 50 3.37 -16.11 7.69
C GLN A 50 3.84 -16.59 6.31
N GLU A 51 2.99 -17.33 5.58
CA GLU A 51 3.33 -17.80 4.22
C GLU A 51 3.53 -16.62 3.27
N LEU A 52 2.66 -15.60 3.35
CA LEU A 52 2.79 -14.39 2.53
C LEU A 52 4.11 -13.67 2.79
N GLN A 53 4.55 -13.56 4.04
CA GLN A 53 5.84 -12.96 4.38
C GLN A 53 7.00 -13.74 3.76
N GLN A 54 6.93 -15.07 3.71
CA GLN A 54 7.96 -15.90 3.05
C GLN A 54 7.99 -15.64 1.54
N VAL A 55 6.82 -15.57 0.88
CA VAL A 55 6.73 -15.27 -0.55
C VAL A 55 7.26 -13.87 -0.87
N LEU A 56 6.93 -12.86 -0.07
CA LEU A 56 7.46 -11.50 -0.23
C LEU A 56 8.97 -11.42 0.03
N ALA A 57 9.52 -12.35 0.81
CA ALA A 57 10.95 -12.48 1.01
C ALA A 57 11.66 -13.26 -0.11
N ASP A 58 10.94 -13.96 -1.00
CA ASP A 58 11.56 -14.67 -2.12
C ASP A 58 12.19 -13.69 -3.13
N ALA A 59 13.43 -13.99 -3.55
CA ALA A 59 14.19 -13.10 -4.42
C ALA A 59 13.58 -12.96 -5.82
N ALA A 60 12.99 -14.03 -6.37
CA ALA A 60 12.34 -13.97 -7.68
C ALA A 60 11.05 -13.13 -7.61
N THR A 61 10.27 -13.28 -6.54
CA THR A 61 9.09 -12.44 -6.28
C THR A 61 9.48 -10.97 -6.15
N ARG A 62 10.48 -10.64 -5.32
CA ARG A 62 10.96 -9.25 -5.16
C ARG A 62 11.43 -8.65 -6.48
N LYS A 63 12.20 -9.40 -7.27
CA LYS A 63 12.64 -8.97 -8.60
C LYS A 63 11.46 -8.70 -9.53
N ARG A 64 10.44 -9.57 -9.52
CA ARG A 64 9.25 -9.40 -10.34
C ARG A 64 8.45 -8.17 -9.94
N PHE A 65 8.28 -7.92 -8.64
CA PHE A 65 7.58 -6.73 -8.15
C PHE A 65 8.33 -5.45 -8.49
N ALA A 66 9.66 -5.42 -8.33
CA ALA A 66 10.47 -4.27 -8.73
C ALA A 66 10.34 -3.96 -10.24
N GLN A 67 10.29 -4.98 -11.10
CA GLN A 67 10.03 -4.81 -12.54
C GLN A 67 8.65 -4.21 -12.84
N LEU A 68 7.68 -4.41 -11.95
CA LEU A 68 6.34 -3.84 -12.05
C LEU A 68 6.23 -2.48 -11.33
N GLY A 69 7.34 -1.94 -10.80
CA GLY A 69 7.35 -0.70 -10.02
C GLY A 69 6.67 -0.83 -8.65
N MET A 70 6.56 -2.06 -8.14
CA MET A 70 5.92 -2.36 -6.86
C MET A 70 6.97 -2.66 -5.79
N ASP A 71 6.78 -2.09 -4.60
CA ASP A 71 7.59 -2.37 -3.43
C ASP A 71 6.84 -3.33 -2.49
N PRO A 72 7.43 -4.48 -2.10
CA PRO A 72 6.86 -5.34 -1.08
C PRO A 72 6.61 -4.58 0.23
N LEU A 73 5.41 -4.70 0.78
CA LEU A 73 5.04 -4.13 2.07
C LEU A 73 4.82 -5.25 3.10
N PRO A 74 5.89 -5.79 3.74
CA PRO A 74 5.74 -6.79 4.78
C PRO A 74 5.14 -6.16 6.05
N GLY A 75 4.39 -6.95 6.80
CA GLY A 75 3.75 -6.51 8.04
C GLY A 75 2.79 -7.55 8.59
N THR A 76 2.16 -7.23 9.72
CA THR A 76 1.15 -8.09 10.33
C THR A 76 -0.22 -7.86 9.71
N ALA A 77 -1.14 -8.81 9.90
CA ALA A 77 -2.54 -8.63 9.52
C ALA A 77 -3.20 -7.41 10.24
N ALA A 78 -2.72 -7.07 11.44
CA ALA A 78 -3.20 -5.91 12.19
C ALA A 78 -2.72 -4.59 11.57
N ASP A 79 -1.48 -4.53 11.10
CA ASP A 79 -0.93 -3.36 10.40
C ASP A 79 -1.71 -3.11 9.10
N PHE A 80 -1.99 -4.16 8.34
CA PHE A 80 -2.77 -4.05 7.12
C PHE A 80 -4.23 -3.62 7.39
N ALA A 81 -4.85 -4.13 8.46
CA ALA A 81 -6.17 -3.67 8.87
C ALA A 81 -6.17 -2.19 9.29
N ALA A 82 -5.09 -1.70 9.91
CA ALA A 82 -4.93 -0.28 10.23
C ALA A 82 -4.78 0.57 8.98
N LEU A 83 -3.99 0.13 7.99
CA LEU A 83 -3.86 0.79 6.69
C LEU A 83 -5.21 0.94 5.98
N ILE A 84 -6.01 -0.13 5.92
CA ILE A 84 -7.35 -0.09 5.30
C ILE A 84 -8.21 0.97 5.99
N ARG A 85 -8.23 1.00 7.33
CA ARG A 85 -9.02 1.99 8.08
C ARG A 85 -8.57 3.42 7.81
N SER A 86 -7.25 3.68 7.78
CA SER A 86 -6.73 5.01 7.49
C SER A 86 -7.02 5.44 6.06
N GLU A 87 -6.90 4.54 5.09
CA GLU A 87 -7.17 4.82 3.68
C GLU A 87 -8.65 5.10 3.44
N ILE A 88 -9.56 4.31 4.03
CA ILE A 88 -11.00 4.59 3.98
C ILE A 88 -11.29 6.00 4.53
N ALA A 89 -10.71 6.35 5.68
CA ALA A 89 -10.91 7.67 6.27
C ALA A 89 -10.33 8.81 5.41
N LYS A 90 -9.16 8.60 4.80
CA LYS A 90 -8.53 9.56 3.87
C LYS A 90 -9.40 9.77 2.63
N TRP A 91 -9.75 8.70 1.93
CA TRP A 91 -10.49 8.76 0.67
C TRP A 91 -11.93 9.22 0.86
N ALA A 92 -12.59 8.90 1.98
CA ALA A 92 -13.91 9.45 2.29
C ALA A 92 -13.91 10.98 2.37
N LYS A 93 -12.83 11.60 2.87
CA LYS A 93 -12.69 13.07 2.89
C LYS A 93 -12.49 13.63 1.48
N VAL A 94 -11.63 12.98 0.69
CA VAL A 94 -11.33 13.39 -0.69
C VAL A 94 -12.58 13.32 -1.56
N VAL A 95 -13.31 12.20 -1.53
CA VAL A 95 -14.56 12.00 -2.29
C VAL A 95 -15.59 13.07 -1.96
N ARG A 96 -15.79 13.37 -0.67
CA ARG A 96 -16.71 14.42 -0.22
C ARG A 96 -16.28 15.81 -0.69
N ALA A 97 -15.00 16.15 -0.54
CA ALA A 97 -14.47 17.46 -0.94
C ALA A 97 -14.55 17.68 -2.45
N ALA A 98 -14.36 16.61 -3.24
CA ALA A 98 -14.41 16.64 -4.70
C ALA A 98 -15.83 16.51 -5.28
N GLY A 99 -16.86 16.29 -4.44
CA GLY A 99 -18.24 16.12 -4.91
C GLY A 99 -18.48 14.84 -5.73
N ILE A 100 -17.61 13.84 -5.62
CA ILE A 100 -17.68 12.59 -6.39
C ILE A 100 -18.86 11.75 -5.88
N GLN A 101 -19.68 11.23 -6.79
CA GLN A 101 -20.79 10.32 -6.50
C GLN A 101 -20.50 8.92 -7.05
N PRO A 102 -21.07 7.86 -6.46
CA PRO A 102 -21.17 6.56 -7.11
C PRO A 102 -21.93 6.72 -8.43
N GLU A 103 -21.55 5.93 -9.43
CA GLU A 103 -22.25 5.79 -10.70
C GLU A 103 -23.65 5.16 -10.57
#